data_AF-A0AA38HW93-F1
#
_entry.id   AF-A0AA38HW93-F1
#
_cell.length_a   1.000
_cell.length_b   1.000
_cell.length_c   1.000
_cell.angle_alpha   90.00
_cell.angle_beta   90.00
_cell.angle_gamma   90.00
#
_symmetry.space_group_name_H-M   'P 1'
#
loop_
_entity.id
_entity.type
_entity.pdbx_description
1 polymer ?
#
loop_
_entity_poly.entity_id
_entity_poly.type
_entity_poly.pdbx_seq_one_letter_code
_entity_poly.pdbx_strand_id
1 'polypeptide(L)'
;MQFYILSNTPADVTQVMRCIMYLMTVLFQGSISFLPASNVEIEAEKLANEIYCLDWYNSPNLKIRKFVLFWLMKAQKPVQMSGGGLMTVNRNVFLQIPRTSFSICTLLG
;
A
#
# COMPACT_ATOMS: atom_id res chain seq x y z
N MET A 1 -10.07 -20.72 -3.37
CA MET A 1 -10.97 -21.70 -2.76
C MET A 1 -12.44 -21.31 -2.91
N GLN A 2 -12.94 -20.22 -2.29
CA GLN A 2 -14.37 -19.83 -2.40
C GLN A 2 -14.84 -19.51 -3.83
N PHE A 3 -14.03 -18.81 -4.63
CA PHE A 3 -14.34 -18.52 -6.04
C PHE A 3 -14.40 -19.79 -6.93
N TYR A 4 -13.61 -20.82 -6.62
CA TYR A 4 -13.58 -22.08 -7.38
C TYR A 4 -14.85 -22.90 -7.18
N ILE A 5 -15.44 -22.84 -5.98
CA ILE A 5 -16.68 -23.55 -5.65
C ILE A 5 -17.86 -23.03 -6.50
N LEU A 6 -17.89 -21.72 -6.78
CA LEU A 6 -18.89 -21.05 -7.61
C LEU A 6 -18.83 -21.44 -9.10
N SER A 7 -17.64 -21.80 -9.59
CA SER A 7 -17.42 -22.21 -10.99
C SER A 7 -17.79 -23.66 -11.28
N ASN A 8 -17.85 -24.53 -10.27
CA ASN A 8 -17.89 -25.98 -10.45
C ASN A 8 -19.17 -26.66 -9.95
N THR A 9 -20.11 -25.92 -9.35
CA THR A 9 -21.37 -26.47 -8.81
C THR A 9 -22.58 -25.61 -9.21
N PRO A 10 -23.79 -26.19 -9.38
CA PRO A 10 -25.00 -25.38 -9.58
C PRO A 10 -25.18 -24.49 -8.36
N ALA A 11 -25.06 -23.17 -8.57
CA ALA A 11 -24.89 -22.18 -7.53
C ALA A 11 -26.07 -22.19 -6.53
N ASP A 12 -25.80 -22.68 -5.33
CA ASP A 12 -26.74 -22.59 -4.21
C ASP A 12 -26.69 -21.17 -3.61
N VAL A 13 -27.85 -20.55 -3.36
CA VAL A 13 -27.99 -19.12 -2.98
C VAL A 13 -27.21 -18.82 -1.69
N THR A 14 -27.13 -19.79 -0.79
CA THR A 14 -26.39 -19.69 0.48
C THR A 14 -24.88 -19.57 0.29
N GLN A 15 -24.32 -20.18 -0.76
CA GLN A 15 -22.88 -20.12 -1.05
C GLN A 15 -22.49 -18.78 -1.67
N VAL A 16 -23.33 -18.24 -2.55
CA VAL A 16 -23.14 -16.91 -3.13
C VAL A 16 -23.11 -15.83 -2.05
N MET A 17 -24.04 -15.90 -1.08
CA MET A 17 -24.08 -14.96 0.05
C MET A 17 -22.79 -15.00 0.88
N ARG A 18 -22.27 -16.20 1.19
CA ARG A 18 -21.02 -16.35 1.95
C ARG A 18 -19.81 -15.77 1.22
N CYS A 19 -19.73 -15.96 -0.10
CA CYS A 19 -18.67 -15.40 -0.94
C CYS A 19 -18.67 -13.87 -0.93
N ILE A 20 -19.85 -13.25 -1.04
CA ILE A 20 -19.98 -11.79 -0.98
C ILE A 20 -19.52 -11.28 0.39
N MET A 21 -19.97 -11.89 1.48
CA MET A 21 -19.55 -11.48 2.82
C MET A 21 -18.03 -11.58 3.01
N TYR A 22 -17.41 -12.66 2.52
CA TYR A 22 -15.96 -12.85 2.58
C TYR A 22 -15.19 -11.79 1.78
N LEU A 23 -15.65 -11.48 0.57
CA LEU A 23 -15.04 -10.43 -0.25
C LEU A 23 -15.10 -9.06 0.43
N MET A 24 -16.24 -8.72 1.03
CA MET A 24 -16.40 -7.47 1.76
C MET A 24 -15.46 -7.40 2.97
N THR A 25 -15.27 -8.50 3.70
CA THR A 25 -14.34 -8.53 4.85
C THR A 25 -12.89 -8.35 4.42
N VAL A 26 -12.45 -8.99 3.33
CA VAL A 26 -11.08 -8.85 2.83
C VAL A 26 -10.81 -7.43 2.31
N LEU A 27 -11.76 -6.83 1.59
CA LEU A 27 -11.63 -5.44 1.12
C LEU A 27 -11.58 -4.45 2.27
N PHE A 28 -12.40 -4.67 3.30
CA PHE A 28 -12.41 -3.83 4.50
C PHE A 28 -11.09 -3.92 5.27
N GLN A 29 -10.59 -5.14 5.51
CA GLN A 29 -9.31 -5.37 6.17
C GLN A 29 -8.15 -4.74 5.38
N GLY A 30 -8.13 -4.90 4.06
CA GLY A 30 -7.16 -4.24 3.20
C GLY A 30 -7.24 -2.72 3.31
N SER A 31 -8.43 -2.14 3.29
CA SER A 31 -8.59 -0.68 3.41
C SER A 31 -8.00 -0.13 4.71
N ILE A 32 -8.19 -0.83 5.84
CA ILE A 32 -7.63 -0.42 7.13
C ILE A 32 -6.09 -0.42 7.13
N SER A 33 -5.44 -1.37 6.44
CA SER A 33 -3.98 -1.47 6.42
C SER A 33 -3.32 -0.58 5.36
N PHE A 34 -3.89 -0.48 4.16
CA PHE A 34 -3.29 0.23 3.03
C PHE A 34 -3.42 1.76 3.10
N LEU A 35 -4.50 2.28 3.71
CA LEU A 35 -4.69 3.72 3.88
C LEU A 35 -3.62 4.37 4.76
N PRO A 36 -3.38 3.94 6.01
CA PRO A 36 -2.35 4.54 6.85
C PRO A 36 -0.95 4.33 6.27
N ALA A 37 -0.69 3.17 5.66
CA ALA A 37 0.58 2.92 4.99
C ALA A 37 0.86 4.00 3.93
N SER A 38 -0.09 4.23 3.01
CA SER A 38 0.03 5.25 1.97
C SER A 38 0.17 6.66 2.53
N ASN A 39 -0.56 7.00 3.61
CA ASN A 39 -0.46 8.31 4.24
C ASN A 39 0.93 8.54 4.85
N VAL A 40 1.53 7.52 5.45
CA VAL A 40 2.89 7.59 6.01
C VAL A 40 3.92 7.77 4.90
N GLU A 41 3.77 7.12 3.73
CA GLU A 41 4.68 7.33 2.60
C GLU A 41 4.65 8.79 2.13
N ILE A 42 3.46 9.39 2.01
CA ILE A 42 3.27 10.78 1.58
C ILE A 42 3.86 11.77 2.61
N GLU A 43 3.59 11.56 3.89
CA GLU A 43 4.09 12.44 4.95
C GLU A 43 5.62 12.34 5.07
N ALA A 44 6.20 11.16 4.89
CA ALA A 44 7.64 10.97 4.89
C ALA A 44 8.33 11.71 3.73
N GLU A 45 7.74 11.69 2.53
CA GLU A 45 8.26 12.44 1.37
C GLU A 45 8.17 13.96 1.60
N LYS A 46 7.05 14.43 2.16
CA LYS A 46 6.86 15.83 2.51
C LYS A 46 7.88 16.30 3.55
N LEU A 47 8.10 15.52 4.59
CA LEU A 47 9.10 15.80 5.63
C LEU A 47 10.50 15.91 5.03
N ALA A 48 10.88 15.02 4.11
CA ALA A 48 12.17 15.06 3.43
C ALA A 48 12.36 16.36 2.63
N ASN A 49 11.30 16.80 1.93
CA ASN A 49 11.30 18.07 1.18
C ASN A 49 11.39 19.28 2.10
N GLU A 50 10.67 19.29 3.22
CA GLU A 50 10.75 20.39 4.20
C GLU A 50 12.15 20.51 4.79
N ILE A 51 12.80 19.39 5.16
CA ILE A 51 14.18 19.37 5.65
C ILE A 51 15.16 19.91 4.60
N TYR A 52 14.95 19.57 3.33
CA TYR A 52 15.79 20.06 2.24
C TYR A 52 15.70 21.58 2.08
N CYS A 53 14.49 22.15 2.21
CA CYS A 53 14.24 23.58 2.09
C CYS A 53 14.74 24.41 3.28
N LEU A 54 15.21 23.79 4.37
CA LEU A 54 15.86 24.51 5.46
C LEU A 54 17.21 25.09 4.98
N ASP A 55 17.61 26.27 5.46
CA ASP A 55 18.94 26.84 5.20
C ASP A 55 20.06 26.14 6.02
N TRP A 56 20.02 24.80 6.10
CA TRP A 56 20.96 23.97 6.86
C TRP A 56 22.41 24.14 6.38
N TYR A 57 22.59 24.52 5.12
CA TYR A 57 23.91 24.79 4.52
C TYR A 57 24.55 26.10 5.01
N ASN A 58 23.73 27.05 5.49
CA ASN A 58 24.18 28.34 6.02
C ASN A 58 24.47 28.28 7.54
N SER A 59 24.29 27.12 8.18
CA SER A 59 24.58 26.95 9.60
C SER A 59 26.10 27.00 9.87
N PRO A 60 26.56 27.80 10.85
CA PRO A 60 27.98 27.88 11.21
C PRO A 60 28.50 26.58 11.86
N ASN A 61 27.61 25.68 12.27
CA ASN A 61 27.96 24.45 12.98
C ASN A 61 28.11 23.26 12.01
N LEU A 62 29.35 22.85 11.77
CA LEU A 62 29.70 21.75 10.87
C LEU A 62 29.08 20.39 11.28
N LYS A 63 28.84 20.19 12.59
CA LYS A 63 28.17 19.00 13.13
C LYS A 63 26.69 18.94 12.71
N ILE A 64 25.99 20.07 12.76
CA ILE A 64 24.57 20.17 12.38
C ILE A 64 24.42 19.93 10.88
N ARG A 65 25.31 20.52 10.08
CA ARG A 65 25.31 20.36 8.62
C ARG A 65 25.48 18.90 8.20
N LYS A 66 26.42 18.16 8.82
CA LYS A 66 26.59 16.72 8.59
C LYS A 66 25.39 15.91 9.07
N PHE A 67 24.83 16.23 10.23
CA PHE A 67 23.68 15.55 10.78
C PHE A 67 22.46 15.66 9.84
N VAL A 68 22.14 16.87 9.38
CA VAL A 68 21.04 17.11 8.44
C VAL A 68 21.28 16.39 7.11
N LEU A 69 22.51 16.38 6.59
CA LEU A 69 22.86 15.65 5.37
C LEU A 69 22.61 14.13 5.52
N PHE A 70 23.04 13.53 6.63
CA PHE A 70 22.77 12.11 6.91
C PHE A 70 21.28 11.82 7.05
N TRP A 71 20.55 12.71 7.70
CA TRP A 71 19.11 12.58 7.88
C TRP A 71 18.37 12.69 6.55
N LEU A 72 18.75 13.63 5.70
CA LEU A 72 18.21 13.80 4.36
C LEU A 72 18.51 12.59 3.46
N MET A 73 19.75 12.07 3.49
CA MET A 73 20.10 10.84 2.78
C MET A 73 19.25 9.64 3.21
N LYS A 74 18.84 9.58 4.48
CA LYS A 74 17.94 8.54 4.99
C LYS A 74 16.48 8.79 4.60
N ALA A 75 16.01 10.03 4.67
CA ALA A 75 14.64 10.44 4.37
C ALA A 75 14.31 10.37 2.87
N GLN A 76 15.30 10.55 1.99
CA GLN A 76 15.16 10.36 0.54
C GLN A 76 14.95 8.89 0.14
N LYS A 77 15.26 7.94 1.02
CA LYS A 77 14.92 6.54 0.76
C LYS A 77 13.41 6.39 0.96
N PRO A 78 12.64 6.04 -0.09
CA PRO A 78 11.19 6.00 0.01
C PRO A 78 10.79 5.03 1.11
N VAL A 79 9.98 5.50 2.05
CA VAL A 79 9.39 4.68 3.11
C VAL A 79 8.36 3.80 2.43
N GLN A 80 8.81 2.68 1.89
CA GLN A 80 7.93 1.70 1.25
C GLN A 80 7.56 0.65 2.28
N MET A 81 6.28 0.57 2.60
CA MET A 81 5.79 -0.51 3.42
C MET A 81 5.67 -1.74 2.52
N SER A 82 6.65 -2.64 2.55
CA SER A 82 6.61 -3.86 1.73
C SER A 82 5.85 -4.97 2.44
N GLY A 83 4.79 -5.49 1.81
CA GLY A 83 4.09 -6.68 2.26
C GLY A 83 4.92 -7.91 1.92
N GLY A 84 5.61 -8.46 2.93
CA GLY A 84 6.39 -9.70 2.79
C GLY A 84 7.57 -9.62 1.80
N GLY A 85 8.04 -8.42 1.44
CA GLY A 85 9.17 -8.24 0.51
C GLY A 85 8.80 -8.38 -0.98
N LEU A 86 7.55 -8.71 -1.30
CA LEU A 86 7.11 -9.04 -2.66
C LEU A 86 6.33 -7.91 -3.34
N MET A 87 5.59 -7.10 -2.57
CA MET A 87 4.80 -5.99 -3.12
C MET A 87 4.87 -4.76 -2.22
N THR A 88 4.98 -3.58 -2.83
CA THR A 88 4.82 -2.31 -2.14
C THR A 88 3.34 -2.12 -1.80
N VAL A 89 3.04 -1.93 -0.52
CA VAL A 89 1.68 -1.73 0.01
C VAL A 89 1.27 -0.29 -0.31
N ASN A 90 0.95 -0.05 -1.58
CA ASN A 90 0.50 1.25 -2.05
C ASN A 90 -1.00 1.20 -2.39
N ARG A 91 -1.70 2.33 -2.24
CA ARG A 91 -3.12 2.48 -2.60
C ARG A 91 -3.42 2.05 -4.04
N ASN A 92 -2.47 2.23 -4.96
CA ASN A 92 -2.60 1.78 -6.34
C ASN A 92 -2.66 0.24 -6.44
N VAL A 93 -1.84 -0.47 -5.67
CA VAL A 93 -1.82 -1.94 -5.64
C VAL A 93 -3.13 -2.48 -5.07
N PHE A 94 -3.68 -1.86 -4.02
CA PHE A 94 -4.99 -2.24 -3.49
C PHE A 94 -6.11 -2.15 -4.55
N LEU A 95 -6.11 -1.12 -5.40
CA LEU A 95 -7.08 -0.95 -6.49
C LEU A 95 -6.85 -1.93 -7.66
N GLN A 96 -5.63 -2.45 -7.83
CA GLN A 96 -5.31 -3.43 -8.85
C GLN A 96 -5.83 -4.83 -8.49
N ILE A 97 -5.86 -5.21 -7.21
CA ILE A 97 -6.35 -6.51 -6.73
C ILE A 97 -7.76 -6.86 -7.25
N PRO A 98 -8.79 -6.01 -7.10
CA PRO A 98 -10.12 -6.32 -7.63
C PRO A 98 -10.12 -6.32 -9.16
N ARG A 99 -9.37 -5.43 -9.82
CA ARG A 99 -9.30 -5.38 -11.30
C ARG A 99 -8.73 -6.66 -11.89
N THR A 100 -7.63 -7.18 -11.34
CA THR A 100 -7.04 -8.44 -11.80
C THR A 100 -7.97 -9.61 -11.48
N SER A 101 -8.64 -9.59 -10.32
CA SER A 101 -9.65 -10.60 -9.98
C SER A 101 -10.79 -10.66 -11.00
N PHE A 102 -11.34 -9.50 -11.40
CA PHE A 102 -12.36 -9.41 -12.45
C PHE A 102 -11.83 -9.89 -13.80
N SER A 103 -10.62 -9.47 -14.19
CA SER A 103 -10.00 -9.90 -15.44
C SER A 103 -9.80 -11.42 -15.49
N ILE A 104 -9.40 -12.04 -14.38
CA ILE A 104 -9.25 -13.50 -14.27
C ILE A 104 -10.61 -14.18 -14.38
N CYS A 105 -11.66 -13.64 -13.74
CA CYS A 105 -13.01 -14.18 -13.85
C CYS A 105 -13.54 -14.12 -15.28
N THR A 106 -13.33 -13.00 -16.00
CA THR A 106 -13.74 -12.86 -17.40
C THR A 106 -12.97 -13.79 -18.33
N LEU A 107 -11.72 -14.15 -18.01
CA LEU A 107 -10.90 -14.99 -18.86
C LEU A 107 -11.16 -16.50 -18.65
N LEU A 108 -11.61 -16.89 -17.45
CA LEU A 108 -11.89 -18.28 -17.08
C LEU A 108 -13.37 -18.68 -17.18
N GLY A 109 -14.29 -17.71 -17.09
CA GLY A 109 -15.72 -17.91 -17.31
C GLY A 109 -16.10 -17.86 -18.77
#